data_AF-A0A968IFY1-F1
#
_entry.id   AF-A0A968IFY1-F1
#
_cell.length_a   1.000
_cell.length_b   1.000
_cell.length_c   1.000
_cell.angle_alpha   90.00
_cell.angle_beta   90.00
_cell.angle_gamma   90.00
#
_symmetry.space_group_name_H-M   'P 1'
#
loop_
_entity.id
_entity.type
_entity.pdbx_description
1 polymer ?
#
loop_
_entity_poly.entity_id
_entity_poly.type
_entity_poly.pdbx_seq_one_letter_code
_entity_poly.pdbx_strand_id
1 'polypeptide(L)' 'QTSTIQDQKAEADRLLQEAIRQYRTSQFQAALATLQKELVIRRKIGDRAGEGTTLNNIGECISI' A
#
# COMPACT_ATOMS: atom_id res chain seq x y z
N GLN A 1 11.95 19.59 7.47
CA GLN A 1 10.72 18.77 7.64
C GLN A 1 10.38 17.91 6.42
N THR A 2 11.25 17.82 5.41
CA THR A 2 11.09 17.01 4.19
C THR A 2 11.49 15.53 4.36
N SER A 3 12.44 15.22 5.26
CA SER A 3 12.86 13.84 5.52
C SER A 3 11.71 12.94 5.95
N THR A 4 10.84 13.39 6.86
CA THR A 4 9.73 12.57 7.37
C THR A 4 8.71 12.17 6.29
N ILE A 5 8.48 13.04 5.29
CA ILE A 5 7.58 12.72 4.16
C ILE A 5 8.25 11.71 3.22
N GLN A 6 9.55 11.88 2.92
CA GLN A 6 10.30 10.91 2.12
C GLN A 6 10.40 9.54 2.80
N ASP A 7 10.64 9.51 4.10
CA ASP A 7 10.71 8.28 4.89
C ASP A 7 9.36 7.56 4.89
N GLN A 8 8.26 8.29 5.07
CA GLN A 8 6.90 7.74 4.99
C GLN A 8 6.56 7.24 3.59
N LYS A 9 6.98 7.95 2.54
CA LYS A 9 6.78 7.50 1.17
C LYS A 9 7.54 6.20 0.88
N ALA A 10 8.81 6.12 1.31
CA ALA A 10 9.61 4.92 1.14
C ALA A 10 9.03 3.72 1.92
N GLU A 11 8.48 3.96 3.11
CA GLU A 11 7.79 2.92 3.87
C GLU A 11 6.52 2.44 3.16
N ALA A 12 5.73 3.35 2.61
CA ALA A 12 4.56 2.99 1.81
C ALA A 12 4.95 2.16 0.57
N ASP A 13 6.02 2.55 -0.13
CA ASP A 13 6.53 1.79 -1.29
C ASP A 13 6.95 0.35 -0.87
N ARG A 14 7.56 0.18 0.31
CA ARG A 14 7.93 -1.14 0.85
C ARG A 14 6.72 -2.00 1.18
N LEU A 15 5.70 -1.42 1.82
CA LEU A 15 4.45 -2.11 2.13
C LEU A 15 3.73 -2.56 0.87
N LEU A 16 3.74 -1.74 -0.18
CA LEU A 16 3.18 -2.11 -1.48
C LEU A 16 3.89 -3.35 -2.07
N GLN A 17 5.23 -3.39 -2.04
CA GLN A 17 5.97 -4.56 -2.51
C GLN A 17 5.69 -5.81 -1.68
N GLU A 18 5.50 -5.67 -0.37
CA GLU A 18 5.11 -6.79 0.51
C GLU A 18 3.70 -7.31 0.19
N ALA A 19 2.73 -6.40 0.02
CA ALA A 19 1.37 -6.79 -0.36
C ALA A 19 1.35 -7.55 -1.69
N ILE A 20 2.14 -7.12 -2.68
CA ILE A 20 2.26 -7.82 -3.97
C ILE A 20 2.84 -9.22 -3.79
N ARG A 21 3.82 -9.42 -2.89
CA ARG A 21 4.36 -10.76 -2.59
C ARG A 21 3.31 -11.65 -1.92
N GLN A 22 2.56 -11.11 -0.96
CA GLN A 22 1.47 -11.82 -0.29
C GLN A 22 0.38 -12.22 -1.29
N TYR A 23 -0.02 -11.31 -2.17
CA TYR A 23 -0.98 -11.58 -3.24
C TYR A 23 -0.52 -12.72 -4.15
N ARG A 24 0.74 -12.68 -4.61
CA ARG A 24 1.34 -13.73 -5.47
C ARG A 24 1.40 -15.11 -4.82
N THR A 25 1.37 -15.16 -3.48
CA THR A 25 1.38 -16.41 -2.71
C THR A 25 -0.01 -16.80 -2.21
N SER A 26 -1.07 -16.22 -2.80
CA SER A 26 -2.49 -16.43 -2.44
C SER A 26 -2.85 -16.03 -1.00
N GLN A 27 -2.00 -15.23 -0.34
CA GLN A 27 -2.26 -14.69 0.99
C GLN A 27 -3.09 -13.40 0.90
N PHE A 28 -4.28 -13.48 0.30
CA PHE A 28 -5.10 -12.29 -0.05
C PHE A 28 -5.52 -11.47 1.17
N GLN A 29 -5.85 -12.12 2.29
CA GLN A 29 -6.19 -11.43 3.55
C GLN A 29 -4.99 -10.65 4.11
N ALA A 30 -3.78 -11.22 4.04
CA ALA A 30 -2.57 -10.53 4.45
C ALA A 30 -2.26 -9.36 3.52
N ALA A 31 -2.36 -9.57 2.20
CA ALA A 31 -2.15 -8.52 1.19
C ALA A 31 -3.10 -7.33 1.43
N LEU A 32 -4.39 -7.61 1.67
CA LEU A 32 -5.40 -6.60 1.96
C LEU A 32 -5.04 -5.80 3.23
N ALA A 33 -4.65 -6.47 4.31
CA ALA A 33 -4.25 -5.79 5.55
C ALA A 33 -3.00 -4.91 5.34
N THR A 34 -2.04 -5.38 4.54
CA THR A 34 -0.83 -4.62 4.19
C THR A 34 -1.17 -3.39 3.34
N LEU A 35 -2.04 -3.53 2.33
CA LEU A 35 -2.49 -2.41 1.49
C LEU A 35 -3.27 -1.36 2.29
N GLN A 36 -4.08 -1.77 3.28
CA GLN A 36 -4.77 -0.81 4.15
C GLN A 36 -3.80 0.02 5.00
N LYS A 37 -2.72 -0.58 5.50
CA LYS A 37 -1.66 0.15 6.22
C LYS A 37 -0.94 1.15 5.30
N GLU A 38 -0.62 0.70 4.09
CA GLU A 38 0.00 1.53 3.06
C GLU A 38 -0.86 2.77 2.74
N LEU A 39 -2.18 2.55 2.55
CA LEU A 39 -3.15 3.58 2.21
C LEU A 39 -3.20 4.69 3.27
N VAL A 40 -3.13 4.34 4.56
CA VAL A 40 -3.08 5.33 5.66
C VAL A 40 -1.86 6.23 5.54
N ILE A 41 -0.70 5.66 5.19
CA ILE A 41 0.53 6.44 5.03
C ILE A 41 0.41 7.37 3.82
N ARG A 42 -0.03 6.86 2.67
CA ARG A 42 -0.24 7.66 1.44
C ARG A 42 -1.16 8.84 1.68
N ARG A 43 -2.28 8.61 2.38
CA ARG A 43 -3.23 9.66 2.77
C ARG A 43 -2.60 10.69 3.69
N LYS A 44 -1.84 10.24 4.70
CA LYS A 44 -1.18 11.12 5.68
C LYS A 44 -0.16 12.06 5.02
N ILE A 45 0.57 11.59 4.02
CA ILE A 45 1.54 12.41 3.28
C ILE A 45 0.95 13.16 2.09
N GLY A 46 -0.33 12.95 1.78
CA GLY A 46 -1.00 13.58 0.63
C GLY A 46 -0.59 13.01 -0.73
N ASP A 47 -0.04 11.79 -0.79
CA ASP A 47 0.35 11.12 -2.04
C ASP A 47 -0.89 10.50 -2.73
N ARG A 48 -1.58 11.33 -3.52
CA ARG A 48 -2.79 10.93 -4.26
C ARG A 48 -2.52 9.89 -5.34
N ALA A 49 -1.33 9.90 -5.96
CA ALA A 49 -0.96 8.94 -6.98
C ALA A 49 -0.73 7.55 -6.37
N GLY A 50 -0.04 7.50 -5.22
CA GLY A 50 0.11 6.27 -4.45
C GLY A 50 -1.23 5.75 -3.92
N GLU A 51 -2.10 6.63 -3.41
CA GLU A 51 -3.45 6.25 -2.97
C GLU A 51 -4.26 5.55 -4.07
N GLY A 52 -4.24 6.09 -5.31
CA GLY A 52 -4.94 5.47 -6.45
C GLY A 52 -4.42 4.06 -6.77
N THR A 53 -3.09 3.91 -6.79
CA THR A 53 -2.44 2.61 -7.00
C THR A 53 -2.89 1.60 -5.93
N THR A 54 -2.89 2.02 -4.66
CA THR A 54 -3.25 1.14 -3.55
C THR A 54 -4.72 0.74 -3.57
N LEU A 55 -5.63 1.66 -3.92
CA LEU A 55 -7.05 1.35 -4.06
C LEU A 55 -7.31 0.35 -5.20
N ASN A 56 -6.59 0.46 -6.32
CA ASN A 56 -6.67 -0.51 -7.41
C ASN A 56 -6.27 -1.92 -6.93
N ASN A 57 -5.14 -2.03 -6.24
CA ASN A 57 -4.65 -3.31 -5.72
C ASN A 57 -5.57 -3.89 -4.63
N ILE A 58 -6.21 -3.04 -3.83
CA ILE A 58 -7.24 -3.50 -2.88
C ILE A 58 -8.39 -4.13 -3.67
N GLY A 59 -8.91 -3.44 -4.70
CA GLY A 59 -9.95 -3.96 -5.58
C GLY A 59 -9.60 -5.32 -6.18
N GLU A 60 -8.36 -5.50 -6.64
CA GLU A 60 -7.85 -6.79 -7.13
C GLU A 60 -7.87 -7.87 -6.04
N CYS A 61 -7.51 -7.55 -4.79
CA CYS A 61 -7.51 -8.52 -3.68
C CYS A 61 -8.91 -9.00 -3.27
N ILE A 62 -9.93 -8.15 -3.34
CA ILE A 62 -11.32 -8.50 -2.95
C ILE A 62 -12.16 -9.04 -4.10
N SER A 63 -11.69 -8.98 -5.34
CA SER A 63 -12.39 -9.53 -6.51
C SER A 63 -12.22 -11.06 -6.67
N ILE A 64 -11.45 -11.71 -5.81
CA ILE A 64 -11.07 -13.14 -5.87
C ILE A 64 -11.94 -13.94 -4.91
#